data_AF-A0A934ATQ4-F1
#
_entry.id   AF-A0A934ATQ4-F1
#
_cell.length_a   1.000
_cell.length_b   1.000
_cell.length_c   1.000
_cell.angle_alpha   90.00
_cell.angle_beta   90.00
_cell.angle_gamma   90.00
#
_symmetry.space_group_name_H-M   'P 1'
#
loop_
_entity.id
_entity.type
_entity.pdbx_description
1 polymer ?
#
loop_
_entity_poly.entity_id
_entity_poly.type
_entity_poly.pdbx_seq_one_letter_code
_entity_poly.pdbx_strand_id
1 'polypeptide(L)' 'MQGNDIRQKQKSHCSTKSVPVPEFIACIKCGNEIEIWTDEDETVCQSCGHKVFKKEATIH' A
#
# COMPACT_ATOMS: atom_id res chain seq x y z
N MET A 1 -6.95 26.92 43.52
CA MET A 1 -6.41 25.58 43.19
C MET A 1 -6.22 25.55 41.68
N GLN A 2 -4.97 25.50 41.22
CA GLN A 2 -4.55 25.88 39.87
C GLN A 2 -4.96 24.86 38.80
N GLY A 3 -5.21 25.36 37.59
CA GLY A 3 -5.77 24.65 36.44
C GLY A 3 -4.87 23.55 35.87
N ASN A 4 -5.54 22.59 35.28
CA ASN A 4 -5.04 21.39 34.63
C ASN A 4 -4.58 21.67 33.20
N ASP A 5 -3.29 22.03 33.04
CA ASP A 5 -2.63 22.13 31.74
C ASP A 5 -2.19 20.73 31.28
N ILE A 6 -3.08 20.00 30.60
CA ILE A 6 -2.74 18.73 29.94
C ILE A 6 -1.99 19.08 28.66
N ARG A 7 -0.67 19.30 28.78
CA ARG A 7 0.23 19.47 27.64
C ARG A 7 0.49 18.12 26.96
N GLN A 8 -0.53 17.58 26.28
CA GLN A 8 -0.37 16.45 25.37
C GLN A 8 0.26 16.91 24.06
N LYS A 9 1.58 17.11 24.10
CA LYS A 9 2.42 17.32 22.91
C LYS A 9 2.64 15.97 22.23
N GLN A 10 1.61 15.47 21.55
CA GLN A 10 1.73 14.26 20.75
C GLN A 10 1.82 14.60 19.26
N LYS A 11 2.73 13.87 18.59
CA LYS A 11 2.80 13.58 17.15
C LYS A 11 3.41 14.65 16.25
N SER A 12 4.72 14.81 16.36
CA SER A 12 5.54 14.94 15.15
C SER A 12 6.01 13.53 14.76
N HIS A 13 5.06 12.67 14.37
CA HIS A 13 5.46 11.58 13.48
C HIS A 13 5.83 12.30 12.20
N CYS A 14 7.11 12.31 11.83
CA CYS A 14 7.51 12.67 10.49
C CYS A 14 6.64 11.80 9.58
N SER A 15 5.59 12.38 9.01
CA SER A 15 4.79 11.74 7.99
C SER A 15 5.67 11.66 6.76
N THR A 16 6.64 10.76 6.78
CA THR A 16 7.20 10.19 5.58
C THR A 16 6.06 9.41 4.95
N LYS A 17 5.11 10.14 4.35
CA LYS A 17 4.14 9.56 3.43
C LYS A 17 4.99 9.08 2.28
N SER A 18 5.37 7.81 2.31
CA SER A 18 6.00 7.15 1.18
C SER A 18 5.07 7.40 0.01
N VAL A 19 5.56 8.19 -0.95
CA VAL A 19 4.84 8.39 -2.20
C VAL A 19 4.57 7.00 -2.76
N PRO A 20 3.31 6.64 -3.02
CA PRO A 20 3.01 5.31 -3.54
C PRO A 20 3.71 5.18 -4.89
N VAL A 21 4.61 4.21 -5.01
CA VAL A 21 5.30 3.94 -6.26
C VAL A 21 4.51 2.88 -7.03
N PRO A 22 4.20 3.11 -8.32
CA PRO A 22 3.60 2.09 -9.15
C PRO A 22 4.65 1.01 -9.46
N GLU A 23 4.25 -0.25 -9.33
CA GLU A 23 5.05 -1.43 -9.65
C GLU A 23 4.29 -2.26 -10.70
N PHE A 24 5.01 -2.87 -11.64
CA PHE A 24 4.41 -3.66 -12.70
C PHE A 24 4.61 -5.15 -12.41
N ILE A 25 3.51 -5.88 -12.27
CA ILE A 25 3.51 -7.33 -12.03
C ILE A 25 2.81 -8.05 -13.18
N ALA A 26 3.27 -9.25 -13.53
CA ALA A 26 2.61 -10.06 -14.54
C ALA A 26 1.39 -10.78 -13.94
N CYS A 27 0.27 -10.77 -14.67
CA CYS A 27 -0.91 -11.50 -14.29
C CYS A 27 -0.66 -13.02 -14.37
N ILE A 28 -0.91 -13.75 -13.29
CA ILE A 28 -0.81 -15.22 -13.28
C ILE A 28 -1.81 -15.94 -14.21
N LYS A 29 -2.87 -15.24 -14.67
CA LYS A 29 -3.91 -15.83 -15.52
C LYS A 29 -3.68 -15.59 -17.01
N CYS A 30 -3.36 -14.36 -17.39
CA CYS A 30 -3.21 -13.97 -18.80
C CYS A 30 -1.80 -13.55 -19.19
N GLY A 31 -0.89 -13.37 -18.22
CA GLY A 31 0.48 -12.92 -18.48
C GLY A 31 0.63 -11.42 -18.74
N ASN A 32 -0.45 -10.63 -18.72
CA ASN A 32 -0.36 -9.18 -18.94
C ASN A 32 0.24 -8.43 -17.75
N GLU A 33 0.95 -7.34 -18.05
CA GLU A 33 1.48 -6.42 -17.05
C GLU A 33 0.33 -5.64 -16.40
N ILE A 34 0.30 -5.67 -15.07
CA ILE A 34 -0.67 -4.96 -14.24
C ILE A 34 0.09 -3.99 -13.35
N GLU A 35 -0.36 -2.74 -13.33
CA GLU A 35 0.11 -1.74 -12.38
C GLU A 35 -0.51 -2.01 -10.99
N ILE A 36 0.33 -2.17 -9.98
CA ILE A 36 -0.03 -2.20 -8.57
C ILE A 36 0.73 -1.10 -7.84
N TRP A 37 0.02 -0.31 -7.03
CA TRP A 37 0.62 0.78 -6.25
C TRP A 37 1.16 0.22 -4.93
N THR A 38 2.30 0.69 -4.42
CA THR A 38 2.86 0.17 -3.14
C THR A 38 2.01 0.43 -1.90
N ASP A 39 1.02 1.31 -2.00
CA ASP A 39 0.03 1.55 -0.94
C ASP A 39 -1.13 0.54 -0.99
N GLU A 40 -1.25 -0.21 -2.09
CA GLU A 40 -2.30 -1.20 -2.33
C GLU A 40 -1.72 -2.63 -2.32
N ASP A 41 -2.33 -3.52 -1.54
CA ASP A 41 -1.92 -4.93 -1.45
C ASP A 41 -2.47 -5.82 -2.58
N GLU A 42 -3.50 -5.33 -3.28
CA GLU A 42 -4.24 -6.06 -4.30
C GLU A 42 -4.57 -5.17 -5.49
N THR A 43 -4.60 -5.76 -6.68
CA THR A 43 -5.01 -5.09 -7.92
C THR A 43 -5.87 -6.03 -8.75
N VAL A 44 -6.67 -5.48 -9.66
CA VAL A 44 -7.48 -6.27 -10.59
C VAL A 44 -6.88 -6.13 -11.98
N CYS A 45 -6.60 -7.27 -12.62
CA CYS A 45 -6.15 -7.30 -13.99
C CYS A 45 -7.23 -6.71 -14.90
N GLN A 46 -6.94 -5.57 -15.53
CA GLN A 46 -7.90 -4.94 -16.46
C GLN A 46 -8.14 -5.78 -17.73
N SER A 47 -7.25 -6.73 -18.04
CA SER A 47 -7.37 -7.57 -19.22
C SER A 47 -8.21 -8.82 -19.02
N CYS A 48 -8.11 -9.49 -17.85
CA CYS A 48 -8.82 -10.74 -17.59
C CYS A 48 -9.80 -10.68 -16.41
N GLY A 49 -9.83 -9.57 -15.66
CA GLY A 49 -10.67 -9.40 -14.47
C GLY A 49 -10.22 -10.20 -13.24
N HIS A 50 -9.04 -10.84 -13.29
CA HIS A 50 -8.53 -11.60 -12.15
C HIS A 50 -7.90 -10.68 -11.09
N LYS A 51 -8.17 -10.95 -9.82
CA LYS A 51 -7.58 -10.23 -8.69
C LYS A 51 -6.20 -10.82 -8.39
N VAL A 52 -5.19 -9.96 -8.32
CA VAL A 52 -3.79 -10.32 -8.10
C VAL A 52 -3.33 -9.68 -6.80
N PHE A 53 -2.63 -10.44 -5.96
CA PHE A 53 -2.17 -10.00 -4.63
C PHE A 53 -0.65 -9.91 -4.60
N LYS A 54 -0.09 -8.78 -4.12
CA LYS A 54 1.37 -8.56 -4.06
C LYS A 54 2.06 -9.53 -3.09
N LYS A 55 1.42 -9.80 -1.95
CA LYS A 55 1.94 -10.58 -0.83
C LYS A 55 2.11 -12.08 -1.09
N GLU A 56 1.51 -12.63 -2.13
CA GLU A 56 1.68 -14.04 -2.53
C GLU A 56 2.99 -14.32 -3.28
N ALA A 57 3.77 -13.29 -3.62
CA ALA A 57 5.07 -13.43 -4.29
C ALA A 57 6.26 -13.67 -3.32
N THR A 58 6.03 -13.88 -2.02
CA THR A 58 7.10 -14.28 -1.09
C THR A 58 7.14 -15.81 -1.01
N ILE A 59 7.87 -16.43 -1.92
CA ILE A 59 8.28 -17.83 -1.78
C ILE A 59 9.40 -17.84 -0.72
N HIS A 60 9.17 -18.48 0.42
CA HIS A 60 10.18 -18.70 1.48
C HIS A 60 10.73 -20.12 1.38
#